data_AF-A0A848UVH2-F1
#
_entry.id   AF-A0A848UVH2-F1
#
_cell.length_a   1.000
_cell.length_b   1.000
_cell.length_c   1.000
_cell.angle_alpha   90.00
_cell.angle_beta   90.00
_cell.angle_gamma   90.00
#
_symmetry.space_group_name_H-M   'P 1'
#
loop_
_entity.id
_entity.type
_entity.pdbx_description
1 polymer ?
#
loop_
_entity_poly.entity_id
_entity_poly.type
_entity_poly.pdbx_seq_one_letter_code
_entity_poly.pdbx_strand_id
1 'polypeptide(L)'
;EKFYFGFTLPQLLQNKVDLYESTTTDLSRLEDHYMVMGGYTIAVNDDIKVIPSFLLKYVSPTPIKIDATARVMYKDMVWLGGSWRNNDAFVAMVGYEWNELVSLGYAYDFTTSDIKNYSDGTHEIVLGLRFNQE
;
A
#
# COMPACT_ATOMS: atom_id res chain seq x y z
N GLU A 1 12.86 4.56 15.19
CA GLU A 1 12.59 5.99 14.92
C GLU A 1 11.07 6.21 14.95
N LYS A 2 10.58 7.36 15.43
CA LYS A 2 9.13 7.58 15.60
C LYS A 2 8.43 8.11 14.34
N PHE A 3 9.18 8.51 13.32
CA PHE A 3 8.66 9.05 12.06
C PHE A 3 9.49 8.48 10.90
N TYR A 4 8.86 8.23 9.75
CA TYR A 4 9.53 7.93 8.51
C TYR A 4 8.92 8.70 7.35
N PHE A 5 9.75 9.00 6.36
CA PHE A 5 9.35 9.61 5.09
C PHE A 5 10.19 9.01 3.97
N GLY A 6 9.58 8.77 2.82
CA GLY A 6 10.25 8.19 1.67
C GLY A 6 9.61 8.66 0.37
N PHE A 7 10.40 8.63 -0.69
CA PHE A 7 9.90 8.83 -2.04
C PHE A 7 10.48 7.74 -2.95
N THR A 8 9.78 7.41 -4.02
CA THR A 8 10.20 6.41 -4.98
C THR A 8 9.81 6.86 -6.37
N LEU A 9 10.77 6.75 -7.30
CA LEU A 9 10.61 7.04 -8.72
C LEU A 9 10.89 5.77 -9.52
N PRO A 10 9.97 4.79 -9.54
CA PRO A 10 10.18 3.63 -10.38
C PRO A 10 10.31 4.07 -11.84
N GLN A 11 11.20 3.41 -12.58
CA GLN A 11 11.43 3.64 -14.01
C GLN A 11 12.06 5.00 -14.38
N LEU A 12 13.02 5.46 -13.57
CA LEU A 12 13.83 6.66 -13.87
C LEU A 12 14.55 6.59 -15.23
N LEU A 13 14.94 5.38 -15.64
CA LEU A 13 15.41 5.07 -16.98
C LEU A 13 14.18 4.74 -17.82
N GLN A 14 13.62 5.72 -18.52
CA GLN A 14 12.49 5.59 -19.44
C GLN A 14 12.86 4.67 -20.63
N ASN A 15 13.06 3.38 -20.36
CA ASN A 15 13.47 2.41 -21.36
C ASN A 15 12.32 2.25 -22.35
N LYS A 16 12.59 2.60 -23.61
CA LYS A 16 11.69 2.32 -24.73
C LYS A 16 11.64 0.81 -24.90
N VAL A 17 10.45 0.24 -24.80
CA VAL A 17 10.21 -1.16 -25.10
C VAL A 17 9.79 -1.22 -26.57
N ASP A 18 10.77 -1.38 -27.46
CA ASP A 18 10.53 -1.60 -28.89
C ASP A 18 10.00 -3.03 -29.09
N LEU A 19 8.68 -3.19 -28.98
CA LEU A 19 7.98 -4.41 -29.37
C LEU A 19 7.37 -4.17 -30.75
N TYR A 20 8.06 -4.70 -31.77
CA TYR A 20 7.72 -4.75 -33.19
C TYR A 20 8.03 -3.52 -34.07
N GLU A 21 8.83 -3.76 -35.12
CA GLU A 21 8.88 -2.95 -36.35
C GLU A 21 7.49 -2.98 -37.00
N SER A 22 6.61 -2.05 -36.65
CA SER A 22 5.42 -1.77 -37.44
C SER A 22 5.06 -0.29 -37.34
N THR A 23 4.98 0.29 -38.51
CA THR A 23 4.78 1.68 -38.94
C THR A 23 3.54 2.38 -38.34
N THR A 24 3.50 2.58 -37.02
CA THR A 24 2.60 3.53 -36.37
C THR A 24 3.31 4.21 -35.21
N THR A 25 3.62 5.48 -35.40
CA THR A 25 4.31 6.37 -34.48
C THR A 25 3.41 6.73 -33.29
N ASP A 26 3.16 5.79 -32.39
CA ASP A 26 2.69 6.10 -31.05
C ASP A 26 3.65 5.47 -30.05
N LEU A 27 4.53 6.33 -29.54
CA LEU A 27 5.56 6.02 -28.57
C LEU A 27 4.89 5.52 -27.29
N SER A 28 4.80 4.20 -27.13
CA SER A 28 4.47 3.53 -25.87
C SER A 28 5.60 3.81 -24.88
N ARG A 29 5.53 4.98 -24.22
CA ARG A 29 6.45 5.44 -23.20
C ARG A 29 6.00 4.86 -21.87
N LEU A 30 6.94 4.26 -21.11
CA LEU A 30 6.71 3.97 -19.70
C LEU A 30 6.32 5.27 -19.00
N GLU A 31 5.11 5.33 -18.45
CA GLU A 31 4.61 6.52 -17.78
C GLU A 31 5.31 6.68 -16.43
N ASP A 32 5.90 7.86 -16.21
CA ASP A 32 6.67 8.14 -15.00
C ASP A 32 5.76 7.99 -13.77
N HIS A 33 6.14 7.08 -12.87
CA HIS A 33 5.46 6.86 -11.60
C HIS A 33 6.21 7.62 -10.50
N TYR A 34 5.49 8.43 -9.75
CA TYR A 34 6.02 9.17 -8.61
C TYR A 34 5.25 8.73 -7.36
N MET A 35 5.97 8.23 -6.36
CA MET A 35 5.38 7.78 -5.10
C MET A 35 6.04 8.52 -3.94
N VAL A 36 5.25 9.04 -3.02
CA VAL A 36 5.73 9.67 -1.78
C VAL A 36 4.97 9.06 -0.62
N MET A 37 5.66 8.66 0.43
CA MET A 37 5.05 8.04 1.61
C MET A 37 5.61 8.61 2.89
N GLY A 38 4.82 8.54 3.95
CA GLY A 38 5.26 8.87 5.28
C GLY A 38 4.38 8.23 6.33
N GLY A 39 4.89 8.18 7.56
CA GLY A 39 4.13 7.66 8.69
C GLY A 39 4.82 7.95 10.01
N TYR A 40 4.08 7.78 11.09
CA TYR A 40 4.53 8.08 12.44
C TYR A 40 4.07 6.98 13.41
N THR A 41 4.93 6.56 14.33
CA THR A 41 4.60 5.59 15.38
C THR A 41 4.39 6.32 16.70
N ILE A 42 3.13 6.39 17.12
CA ILE A 42 2.69 6.97 18.39
C ILE A 42 2.59 5.84 19.42
N ALA A 43 3.52 5.78 20.38
CA ALA A 43 3.38 4.89 21.53
C ALA A 43 2.38 5.52 22.52
N VAL A 44 1.19 4.94 22.64
CA VAL A 44 0.15 5.40 23.57
C VAL A 44 0.46 4.93 25.00
N ASN A 45 0.95 3.69 25.11
CA ASN A 45 1.51 3.11 26.32
C ASN A 45 2.50 1.99 25.92
N ASP A 46 3.00 1.22 26.90
CA ASP A 46 3.98 0.15 26.67
C ASP A 46 3.43 -0.98 25.77
N ASP A 47 2.10 -1.16 25.75
CA ASP A 47 1.43 -2.22 25.02
C ASP A 47 0.78 -1.73 23.71
N ILE A 48 0.46 -0.45 23.55
CA ILE A 48 -0.37 0.07 22.44
C ILE A 48 0.41 1.11 21.64
N LYS A 49 0.51 0.86 20.33
CA LYS A 49 1.08 1.78 19.35
C LYS A 49 0.03 2.12 18.29
N VAL A 50 -0.04 3.39 17.89
CA VAL A 50 -0.87 3.85 16.77
C VAL A 50 0.04 4.37 15.68
N ILE A 51 -0.16 3.87 14.46
CA ILE A 51 0.71 4.10 13.30
C ILE A 51 -0.15 4.68 12.17
N PRO A 52 -0.39 6.00 12.14
CA PRO A 52 -0.87 6.67 10.94
C PRO A 52 0.22 6.71 9.87
N SER A 53 -0.18 6.49 8.62
CA SER A 53 0.67 6.60 7.43
C SER A 53 -0.13 7.07 6.23
N PHE A 54 0.58 7.56 5.22
CA PHE A 54 -0.01 7.93 3.94
C PHE A 54 0.93 7.55 2.79
N LEU A 55 0.35 7.40 1.60
CA LEU A 55 1.03 7.16 0.35
C LEU A 55 0.33 7.95 -0.77
N LEU A 56 1.08 8.87 -1.36
CA LEU A 56 0.70 9.65 -2.52
C LEU A 56 1.28 9.00 -3.77
N LYS A 57 0.46 8.77 -4.79
CA LYS A 57 0.87 8.22 -6.09
C LYS A 57 0.45 9.18 -7.19
N TYR A 58 1.39 9.51 -8.08
CA TYR A 58 1.15 10.35 -9.24
C TYR A 58 1.73 9.67 -10.49
N VAL A 59 0.89 9.56 -11.53
CA VAL A 59 1.27 9.10 -12.86
C VAL A 59 0.45 9.85 -13.89
N SER A 60 1.13 10.46 -14.87
CA SER A 60 0.47 11.14 -15.98
C SER A 60 -0.14 10.11 -16.95
N PRO A 61 -1.35 10.33 -17.50
CA PRO A 61 -2.27 11.46 -17.33
C PRO A 61 -3.35 11.25 -16.24
N THR A 62 -3.16 10.32 -15.30
CA THR A 62 -4.19 9.98 -14.31
C THR A 62 -4.26 10.96 -13.13
N PRO A 63 -5.44 11.13 -12.49
CA PRO A 63 -5.55 11.90 -11.26
C PRO A 63 -4.64 11.35 -10.14
N ILE A 64 -4.17 12.24 -9.27
CA ILE A 64 -3.40 11.88 -8.08
C ILE A 64 -4.20 10.90 -7.21
N LYS A 65 -3.56 9.80 -6.80
CA LYS A 65 -4.13 8.84 -5.85
C LYS A 65 -3.52 9.03 -4.47
N ILE A 66 -4.35 8.95 -3.44
CA ILE A 66 -3.94 9.09 -2.03
C ILE A 66 -4.47 7.88 -1.27
N ASP A 67 -3.55 7.17 -0.62
CA ASP A 67 -3.87 6.13 0.35
C ASP A 67 -3.52 6.65 1.74
N ALA A 68 -4.50 6.80 2.62
CA ALA A 68 -4.30 7.12 4.02
C ALA A 68 -4.59 5.89 4.87
N THR A 69 -3.65 5.47 5.72
CA THR A 69 -3.78 4.26 6.53
C THR A 69 -3.55 4.59 8.00
N ALA A 70 -4.27 3.93 8.88
CA ALA A 70 -4.00 3.97 10.31
C ALA A 70 -4.04 2.55 10.87
N ARG A 71 -3.04 2.19 11.66
CA ARG A 71 -2.94 0.89 12.33
C ARG A 71 -2.80 1.07 13.83
N VAL A 72 -3.53 0.29 14.61
CA VAL A 72 -3.34 0.13 16.05
C VAL A 72 -2.68 -1.22 16.27
N MET A 73 -1.58 -1.25 17.01
CA MET A 73 -0.79 -2.43 17.30
C MET A 73 -0.73 -2.65 18.81
N TYR A 74 -1.00 -3.87 19.23
CA TYR A 74 -0.99 -4.32 20.62
C TYR A 74 0.13 -5.33 20.83
N LYS A 75 1.04 -5.01 21.77
CA LYS A 75 2.21 -5.79 22.18
C LYS A 75 3.11 -6.24 21.03
N ASP A 76 3.13 -5.48 19.93
CA ASP A 76 3.81 -5.85 18.68
C ASP A 76 3.37 -7.21 18.09
N MET A 77 2.24 -7.75 18.56
CA MET A 77 1.71 -9.07 18.19
C MET A 77 0.42 -8.93 17.39
N VAL A 78 -0.57 -8.20 17.90
CA VAL A 78 -1.88 -8.07 17.24
C VAL A 78 -1.98 -6.69 16.65
N TRP A 79 -2.53 -6.56 15.45
CA TRP A 79 -2.83 -5.24 14.91
C TRP A 79 -4.17 -5.18 14.19
N LEU A 80 -4.81 -4.02 14.29
CA LEU A 80 -6.03 -3.67 13.58
C LEU A 80 -5.74 -2.42 12.75
N GLY A 81 -6.20 -2.35 11.52
CA GLY A 81 -5.95 -1.20 10.66
C GLY A 81 -7.12 -0.88 9.75
N GLY A 82 -7.15 0.39 9.34
CA GLY A 82 -8.04 0.90 8.31
C GLY A 82 -7.25 1.65 7.27
N SER A 83 -7.63 1.53 6.00
CA SER A 83 -7.10 2.32 4.91
C SER A 83 -8.23 3.00 4.15
N TRP A 84 -7.99 4.23 3.71
CA TRP A 84 -8.86 4.96 2.81
C TRP A 84 -8.07 5.31 1.57
N ARG A 85 -8.56 4.85 0.43
CA ARG A 85 -8.00 5.11 -0.89
C ARG A 85 -8.94 6.02 -1.64
N ASN A 86 -8.49 7.24 -1.92
CA ASN A 86 -9.32 8.25 -2.58
C ASN A 86 -9.80 7.74 -3.95
N ASN A 87 -11.09 7.88 -4.24
CA ASN A 87 -11.77 7.42 -5.46
C ASN A 87 -11.63 5.92 -5.75
N ASP A 88 -11.36 5.10 -4.73
CA ASP A 88 -11.17 3.66 -4.91
C ASP A 88 -11.96 2.87 -3.86
N ALA A 89 -11.49 2.86 -2.61
CA ALA A 89 -12.05 1.96 -1.60
C ALA A 89 -11.70 2.33 -0.16
N PHE A 90 -12.44 1.75 0.78
CA PHE A 90 -12.04 1.64 2.18
C PHE A 90 -11.59 0.22 2.47
N VAL A 91 -10.50 0.03 3.22
CA VAL A 91 -10.00 -1.29 3.58
C VAL A 91 -10.03 -1.43 5.09
N ALA A 92 -10.62 -2.51 5.59
CA ALA A 92 -10.47 -2.91 6.98
C ALA A 92 -9.48 -4.08 7.05
N MET A 93 -8.57 -4.06 8.01
CA MET A 93 -7.49 -5.03 8.12
C MET A 93 -7.28 -5.45 9.56
N VAL A 94 -6.90 -6.71 9.76
CA VAL A 94 -6.46 -7.25 11.04
C VAL A 94 -5.30 -8.20 10.78
N GLY A 95 -4.38 -8.30 11.73
CA GLY A 95 -3.31 -9.26 11.63
C GLY A 95 -2.70 -9.63 12.97
N TYR A 96 -1.87 -10.66 12.89
CA TYR A 96 -1.20 -11.27 14.01
C TYR A 96 0.23 -11.64 13.62
N GLU A 97 1.18 -11.31 14.48
CA GLU A 97 2.60 -11.61 14.36
C GLU A 97 2.97 -12.61 15.47
N TRP A 98 3.36 -13.82 15.07
CA TRP A 98 3.84 -14.87 15.98
C TRP A 98 5.37 -14.87 16.03
N ASN A 99 5.93 -14.48 17.19
CA ASN A 99 7.38 -14.49 17.46
C ASN A 99 8.23 -13.84 16.36
N GLU A 100 7.70 -12.83 15.67
CA GLU A 100 8.33 -12.18 14.51
C GLU A 100 8.71 -13.13 13.35
N LEU A 101 8.32 -14.40 13.42
CA LEU A 101 8.62 -15.46 12.45
C LEU A 101 7.49 -15.60 11.44
N VAL A 102 6.25 -15.59 11.94
CA VAL A 102 5.05 -15.80 11.14
C VAL A 102 4.15 -14.59 11.25
N SER A 103 3.80 -14.00 10.12
CA SER A 103 2.82 -12.93 10.00
C SER A 103 1.56 -13.49 9.34
N LEU A 104 0.40 -13.29 9.95
CA LEU A 104 -0.89 -13.60 9.36
C LEU A 104 -1.71 -12.32 9.30
N GLY A 105 -2.15 -11.95 8.10
CA GLY A 105 -2.99 -10.79 7.86
C GLY A 105 -4.27 -11.17 7.14
N TYR A 106 -5.34 -10.46 7.46
CA TYR A 106 -6.59 -10.49 6.72
C TYR A 106 -7.03 -9.07 6.41
N ALA A 107 -7.43 -8.83 5.17
CA ALA A 107 -7.96 -7.56 4.73
C ALA A 107 -9.28 -7.76 4.00
N TYR A 108 -10.19 -6.80 4.18
CA TYR A 108 -11.40 -6.72 3.40
C TYR A 108 -11.51 -5.33 2.78
N ASP A 109 -11.59 -5.34 1.46
CA ASP A 109 -11.60 -4.15 0.62
C ASP A 109 -13.03 -3.81 0.23
N PHE A 110 -13.55 -2.71 0.76
CA PHE A 110 -14.86 -2.15 0.44
C PHE A 110 -14.73 -1.17 -0.73
N THR A 111 -14.92 -1.68 -1.94
CA THR A 111 -14.87 -0.87 -3.17
C THR A 111 -15.96 0.20 -3.16
N THR A 112 -15.55 1.47 -3.25
CA THR A 112 -16.44 2.64 -3.29
C THR A 112 -16.49 3.33 -4.65
N SER A 113 -15.62 2.92 -5.58
CA SER A 113 -15.58 3.44 -6.95
C SER A 113 -16.77 2.95 -7.80
N ASP A 114 -16.89 3.48 -9.01
CA ASP A 114 -17.95 3.15 -9.98
C ASP A 114 -18.03 1.64 -10.35
N ILE A 115 -17.02 0.84 -9.95
CA ILE A 115 -16.98 -0.63 -10.07
C ILE A 115 -17.82 -1.33 -8.99
N LYS A 116 -18.32 -0.61 -7.98
CA LYS A 116 -19.20 -1.17 -6.93
C LYS A 116 -20.41 -1.93 -7.48
N ASN A 117 -20.92 -1.56 -8.66
CA ASN A 117 -22.04 -2.28 -9.30
C ASN A 117 -21.68 -3.69 -9.80
N TYR A 118 -20.39 -4.05 -9.80
CA TYR A 118 -19.87 -5.33 -10.29
C TYR A 118 -18.94 -6.04 -9.27
N SER A 119 -18.62 -5.42 -8.13
CA SER A 119 -17.73 -5.99 -7.11
C SER A 119 -18.21 -5.60 -5.70
N ASP A 120 -18.61 -6.61 -4.92
CA ASP A 120 -19.02 -6.48 -3.51
C ASP A 120 -17.82 -6.39 -2.55
N GLY A 121 -16.62 -6.10 -3.06
CA GLY A 121 -15.37 -6.07 -2.31
C GLY A 121 -14.55 -7.35 -2.41
N THR A 122 -13.34 -7.32 -1.86
CA THR A 122 -12.35 -8.42 -1.96
C THR A 122 -11.86 -8.83 -0.57
N HIS A 123 -11.85 -10.15 -0.33
CA HIS A 123 -11.24 -10.74 0.86
C HIS A 123 -9.82 -11.20 0.54
N GLU A 124 -8.84 -10.69 1.29
CA GLU A 124 -7.44 -11.03 1.10
C GLU A 124 -6.87 -11.65 2.38
N ILE A 125 -6.12 -12.73 2.23
CA ILE A 125 -5.37 -13.37 3.30
C ILE A 125 -3.89 -13.33 2.93
N VAL A 126 -3.06 -12.86 3.86
CA VAL A 126 -1.62 -12.76 3.69
C VAL A 126 -0.94 -13.63 4.74
N LEU A 127 -0.03 -14.50 4.31
CA LEU A 127 0.86 -15.26 5.17
C LEU A 127 2.30 -14.83 4.87
N GLY A 128 2.98 -14.28 5.86
CA GLY A 128 4.40 -13.96 5.82
C GLY A 128 5.19 -14.96 6.65
N LEU A 129 6.29 -15.46 6.09
CA LEU A 129 7.27 -16.28 6.80
C LEU A 129 8.62 -15.58 6.72
N ARG A 130 9.22 -15.31 7.87
CA ARG A 130 10.56 -14.75 7.98
C ARG A 130 11.51 -15.86 8.34
N PHE A 131 12.49 -16.13 7.48
CA PHE A 131 13.52 -17.13 7.73
C PHE A 131 14.83 -16.41 8.01
N ASN A 132 15.55 -16.86 9.04
CA ASN A 132 16.81 -16.30 9.53
C ASN A 132 16.65 -14.99 10.34
N GLN A 133 16.68 -15.13 11.67
CA GLN A 133 16.90 -14.04 12.62
C GLN A 133 18.23 -14.37 13.34
N GLU A 134 19.34 -14.09 12.67
CA GLU A 134 20.68 -14.06 13.32
C GLU A 134 21.08 -12.62 13.61
#